data_AF-A0A9W5L337-F1
#
_entry.id   AF-A0A9W5L337-F1
#
_cell.length_a   1.000
_cell.length_b   1.000
_cell.length_c   1.000
_cell.angle_alpha   90.00
_cell.angle_beta   90.00
_cell.angle_gamma   90.00
#
_symmetry.space_group_name_H-M   'P 1'
#
loop_
_entity.id
_entity.type
_entity.pdbx_description
1 polymer ?
#
loop_
_entity_poly.entity_id
_entity_poly.type
_entity_poly.pdbx_seq_one_letter_code
_entity_poly.pdbx_strand_id
1 'polypeptide(L)'
;MKPDFFTITMYPTVSFNEEELLGRLLDVFESNEKFAPTHWGNCETVRVEYNRQEILEKVVSERIVSEVYLYRDKSVNYTGRFQVNWSHRSFLEFEFHKSIPKKLWSAFFELSDQIAEAAKPSYGVTQIFWPLSYPWNTDRERLQMWMEISSQPIPVRFLPNGPLGIGARTYFSGHILEMFDKELLQNSPAVVSELDWGGLCIDILNNPLGSDSDTLLDNWLQVMKYLEPAQVMAIPSFDEDQMGVTYSPNIAWKDYLKS
;
A
#
# COMPACT_ATOMS: atom_id res chain seq x y z
N MET A 1 19.64 11.10 6.58
CA MET A 1 18.37 11.67 6.06
C MET A 1 17.23 11.19 6.93
N LYS A 2 16.10 11.91 7.02
CA LYS A 2 14.88 11.48 7.72
C LYS A 2 13.78 11.26 6.66
N PRO A 3 12.91 10.24 6.78
CA PRO A 3 11.80 10.08 5.86
C PRO A 3 10.82 11.24 5.97
N ASP A 4 10.11 11.53 4.88
CA ASP A 4 9.06 12.56 4.86
C ASP A 4 7.76 11.99 5.44
N PHE A 5 7.32 10.82 4.94
CA PHE A 5 6.11 10.14 5.37
C PHE A 5 6.18 8.62 5.08
N PHE A 6 5.19 7.89 5.58
CA PHE A 6 5.04 6.46 5.41
C PHE A 6 3.63 6.17 4.89
N THR A 7 3.47 5.11 4.09
CA THR A 7 2.15 4.72 3.57
C THR A 7 1.91 3.23 3.69
N ILE A 8 0.65 2.87 3.87
CA ILE A 8 0.10 1.54 3.67
C ILE A 8 -1.06 1.69 2.70
N THR A 9 -0.97 1.07 1.54
CA THR A 9 -1.96 1.18 0.47
C THR A 9 -2.33 -0.21 -0.02
N MET A 10 -3.62 -0.52 -0.13
CA MET A 10 -4.10 -1.87 -0.43
C MET A 10 -5.36 -1.86 -1.28
N TYR A 11 -5.52 -2.92 -2.07
CA TYR A 11 -6.74 -3.26 -2.81
C TYR A 11 -7.41 -4.49 -2.17
N PRO A 12 -8.28 -4.30 -1.17
CA PRO A 12 -8.87 -5.39 -0.40
C PRO A 12 -9.72 -6.33 -1.26
N THR A 13 -9.76 -7.60 -0.90
CA THR A 13 -10.65 -8.61 -1.53
C THR A 13 -11.83 -8.99 -0.63
N VAL A 14 -12.01 -8.26 0.47
CA VAL A 14 -13.05 -8.48 1.46
C VAL A 14 -13.95 -7.24 1.58
N SER A 15 -15.16 -7.46 2.10
CA SER A 15 -16.11 -6.39 2.41
C SER A 15 -16.09 -6.09 3.91
N PHE A 16 -15.95 -4.82 4.28
CA PHE A 16 -15.99 -4.36 5.67
C PHE A 16 -17.39 -3.92 6.11
N ASN A 17 -18.44 -4.36 5.41
CA ASN A 17 -19.84 -4.16 5.80
C ASN A 17 -20.38 -5.27 6.72
N GLU A 18 -19.53 -6.23 7.10
CA GLU A 18 -19.81 -7.29 8.06
C GLU A 18 -19.08 -7.02 9.37
N GLU A 19 -19.77 -7.23 10.50
CA GLU A 19 -19.27 -6.90 11.84
C GLU A 19 -17.93 -7.58 12.16
N GLU A 20 -17.80 -8.86 11.80
CA GLU A 20 -16.58 -9.64 12.05
C GLU A 20 -15.37 -9.05 11.32
N LEU A 21 -15.51 -8.70 10.03
CA LEU A 21 -14.40 -8.21 9.20
C LEU A 21 -14.03 -6.77 9.53
N LEU A 22 -15.04 -5.91 9.74
CA LEU A 22 -14.81 -4.53 10.20
C LEU A 22 -14.18 -4.53 11.59
N GLY A 23 -14.71 -5.34 12.51
CA GLY A 23 -14.19 -5.51 13.85
C GLY A 23 -12.73 -5.92 13.86
N ARG A 24 -12.35 -6.92 13.03
CA ARG A 24 -10.94 -7.32 12.86
C ARG A 24 -10.06 -6.17 12.40
N LEU A 25 -10.47 -5.41 11.39
CA LEU A 25 -9.68 -4.26 10.92
C LEU A 25 -9.51 -3.20 12.01
N LEU A 26 -10.55 -2.92 12.80
CA LEU A 26 -10.47 -1.98 13.92
C LEU A 26 -9.57 -2.51 15.05
N ASP A 27 -9.65 -3.81 15.35
CA ASP A 27 -8.81 -4.47 16.36
C ASP A 27 -7.32 -4.31 16.04
N VAL A 28 -6.94 -4.36 14.75
CA VAL A 28 -5.55 -4.12 14.31
C VAL A 28 -5.02 -2.79 14.83
N PHE A 29 -5.78 -1.70 14.67
CA PHE A 29 -5.35 -0.39 15.17
C PHE A 29 -5.46 -0.28 16.69
N GLU A 30 -6.49 -0.85 17.29
CA GLU A 30 -6.73 -0.78 18.74
C GLU A 30 -5.71 -1.60 19.55
N SER A 31 -5.16 -2.67 18.97
CA SER A 31 -4.19 -3.56 19.61
C SER A 31 -2.89 -2.86 20.01
N ASN A 32 -2.58 -1.72 19.39
CA ASN A 32 -1.39 -0.94 19.67
C ASN A 32 -1.76 0.53 19.90
N GLU A 33 -1.63 0.98 21.15
CA GLU A 33 -1.92 2.36 21.57
C GLU A 33 -1.18 3.42 20.74
N LYS A 34 -0.04 3.07 20.09
CA LYS A 34 0.71 3.97 19.20
C LYS A 34 0.00 4.22 17.87
N PHE A 35 -0.88 3.31 17.44
CA PHE A 35 -1.64 3.39 16.20
C PHE A 35 -3.16 3.51 16.40
N ALA A 36 -3.68 3.32 17.62
CA ALA A 36 -5.11 3.47 17.90
C ALA A 36 -5.65 4.83 17.39
N PRO A 37 -6.78 4.87 16.65
CA PRO A 37 -7.32 6.12 16.13
C PRO A 37 -7.77 7.03 17.28
N THR A 38 -7.71 8.34 17.07
CA THR A 38 -8.30 9.32 18.01
C THR A 38 -9.61 9.89 17.49
N HIS A 39 -9.81 9.86 16.17
CA HIS A 39 -11.02 10.34 15.53
C HIS A 39 -11.44 9.44 14.39
N TRP A 40 -12.71 9.55 14.00
CA TRP A 40 -13.24 8.91 12.81
C TRP A 40 -14.21 9.84 12.06
N GLY A 41 -14.57 9.45 10.84
CA GLY A 41 -15.57 10.12 10.02
C GLY A 41 -16.12 9.22 8.92
N ASN A 42 -17.24 9.62 8.33
CA ASN A 42 -17.84 8.97 7.16
C ASN A 42 -17.51 9.69 5.83
N CYS A 43 -16.77 10.79 5.90
CA CYS A 43 -16.17 11.48 4.77
C CYS A 43 -14.95 12.26 5.24
N GLU A 44 -14.14 12.73 4.30
CA GLU A 44 -12.87 13.42 4.59
C GLU A 44 -13.02 14.66 5.50
N THR A 45 -14.16 15.35 5.42
CA THR A 45 -14.41 16.60 6.16
C THR A 45 -15.01 16.38 7.55
N VAL A 46 -15.55 15.19 7.83
CA VAL A 46 -16.17 14.87 9.12
C VAL A 46 -15.12 14.24 10.02
N ARG A 47 -14.98 14.80 11.23
CA ARG A 47 -14.03 14.30 12.21
C ARG A 47 -14.62 14.42 13.61
N VAL A 48 -15.03 13.29 14.17
CA VAL A 48 -15.56 13.16 15.54
C VAL A 48 -14.68 12.22 16.35
N GLU A 49 -14.81 12.25 17.68
CA GLU A 49 -14.03 11.36 18.57
C GLU A 49 -14.22 9.89 18.18
N TYR A 50 -13.13 9.10 18.21
CA TYR A 50 -13.16 7.70 17.85
C TYR A 50 -14.14 6.92 18.74
N ASN A 51 -15.13 6.27 18.12
CA ASN A 51 -16.10 5.43 18.79
C ASN A 51 -16.37 4.17 17.96
N ARG A 52 -15.78 3.05 18.39
CA ARG A 52 -15.93 1.74 17.73
C ARG A 52 -17.39 1.34 17.55
N GLN A 53 -18.20 1.49 18.61
CA GLN A 53 -19.60 1.05 18.57
C GLN A 53 -20.41 1.86 17.56
N GLU A 54 -20.16 3.17 17.49
CA GLU A 54 -20.80 4.06 16.53
C GLU A 54 -20.40 3.70 15.08
N ILE A 55 -19.12 3.37 14.85
CA ILE A 55 -18.65 2.91 13.54
C ILE A 55 -19.36 1.61 13.13
N LEU A 56 -19.38 0.60 14.01
CA LEU A 56 -20.03 -0.68 13.74
C LEU A 56 -21.53 -0.51 13.47
N GLU A 57 -22.23 0.29 14.28
CA GLU A 57 -23.65 0.57 14.09
C GLU A 57 -23.92 1.25 12.74
N LYS A 58 -23.19 2.32 12.42
CA LYS A 58 -23.42 3.09 11.20
C LYS A 58 -23.05 2.34 9.92
N VAL A 59 -22.02 1.49 9.98
CA VAL A 59 -21.53 0.73 8.84
C VAL A 59 -22.34 -0.55 8.63
N VAL A 60 -22.58 -1.34 9.68
CA VAL A 60 -23.14 -2.69 9.57
C VAL A 60 -24.66 -2.68 9.74
N SER A 61 -25.16 -2.04 10.79
CA SER A 61 -26.59 -2.03 11.14
C SER A 61 -27.38 -1.03 10.28
N GLU A 62 -26.92 0.21 10.21
CA GLU A 62 -27.62 1.28 9.47
C GLU A 62 -27.27 1.29 7.98
N ARG A 63 -26.06 0.83 7.60
CA ARG A 63 -25.56 0.79 6.23
C ARG A 63 -25.56 2.16 5.53
N ILE A 64 -25.31 3.23 6.28
CA ILE A 64 -25.31 4.62 5.78
C ILE A 64 -23.91 5.16 5.48
N VAL A 65 -22.87 4.36 5.70
CA VAL A 65 -21.46 4.74 5.51
C VAL A 65 -20.87 3.91 4.37
N SER A 66 -20.39 4.59 3.32
CA SER A 66 -19.70 3.94 2.20
C SER A 66 -18.18 3.92 2.35
N GLU A 67 -17.62 4.88 3.07
CA GLU A 67 -16.19 4.99 3.38
C GLU A 67 -16.01 5.38 4.84
N VAL A 68 -15.07 4.73 5.51
CA VAL A 68 -14.67 5.09 6.88
C VAL A 68 -13.33 5.78 6.80
N TYR A 69 -13.23 6.92 7.49
CA TYR A 69 -12.00 7.67 7.67
C TYR A 69 -11.54 7.52 9.11
N LEU A 70 -10.28 7.14 9.32
CA LEU A 70 -9.64 7.03 10.62
C LEU A 70 -8.52 8.07 10.71
N TYR A 71 -8.48 8.80 11.83
CA TYR A 71 -7.46 9.81 12.05
C TYR A 71 -6.78 9.62 13.39
N ARG A 72 -5.53 10.03 13.44
CA ARG A 72 -4.77 10.12 14.68
C ARG A 72 -3.95 11.39 14.73
N ASP A 73 -4.12 12.15 15.80
CA ASP A 73 -3.43 13.41 16.08
C ASP A 73 -2.43 13.35 17.23
N LYS A 74 -1.85 12.18 17.47
CA LYS A 74 -0.74 12.01 18.43
C LYS A 74 0.61 11.97 17.70
N SER A 75 1.66 11.57 18.43
CA SER A 75 3.05 11.56 17.93
C SER A 75 3.24 10.74 16.65
N VAL A 76 2.53 9.63 16.51
CA VAL A 76 2.31 8.94 15.24
C VAL A 76 1.03 9.54 14.66
N ASN A 77 1.17 10.55 13.82
CA ASN A 77 0.06 11.21 13.17
C ASN A 77 -0.28 10.49 11.87
N TYR A 78 -1.56 10.21 11.62
CA TYR A 78 -1.97 9.65 10.33
C TYR A 78 -3.39 10.05 9.98
N THR A 79 -3.68 9.95 8.69
CA THR A 79 -5.04 9.90 8.14
C THR A 79 -5.12 8.66 7.28
N GLY A 80 -6.21 7.92 7.38
CA GLY A 80 -6.47 6.82 6.47
C GLY A 80 -7.96 6.68 6.19
N ARG A 81 -8.25 5.96 5.12
CA ARG A 81 -9.60 5.65 4.70
C ARG A 81 -9.68 4.26 4.10
N PHE A 82 -10.87 3.69 4.16
CA PHE A 82 -11.18 2.46 3.43
C PHE A 82 -12.62 2.45 2.98
N GLN A 83 -12.84 1.83 1.81
CA GLN A 83 -14.18 1.59 1.30
C GLN A 83 -14.82 0.42 2.02
N VAL A 84 -16.07 0.61 2.48
CA VAL A 84 -16.81 -0.37 3.27
C VAL A 84 -17.23 -1.57 2.43
N ASN A 85 -17.79 -1.30 1.25
CA ASN A 85 -18.25 -2.36 0.36
C ASN A 85 -17.12 -2.81 -0.56
N TRP A 86 -17.03 -4.12 -0.75
CA TRP A 86 -16.10 -4.69 -1.71
C TRP A 86 -16.53 -4.46 -3.16
N SER A 87 -15.54 -4.12 -3.98
CA SER A 87 -15.53 -4.12 -5.44
C SER A 87 -14.09 -4.31 -5.90
N HIS A 88 -13.87 -4.61 -7.18
CA HIS A 88 -12.51 -4.61 -7.75
C HIS A 88 -11.78 -3.26 -7.67
N ARG A 89 -12.50 -2.18 -7.33
CA ARG A 89 -11.95 -0.84 -7.14
C ARG A 89 -11.78 -0.46 -5.68
N SER A 90 -12.14 -1.38 -4.76
CA SER A 90 -12.03 -1.15 -3.33
C SER A 90 -10.61 -0.82 -2.95
N PHE A 91 -10.47 0.23 -2.15
CA PHE A 91 -9.20 0.83 -1.83
C PHE A 91 -9.13 1.15 -0.33
N LEU A 92 -7.98 0.87 0.25
CA LEU A 92 -7.62 1.18 1.62
C LEU A 92 -6.27 1.90 1.60
N GLU A 93 -6.18 3.00 2.33
CA GLU A 93 -4.97 3.82 2.39
C GLU A 93 -4.80 4.43 3.77
N PHE A 94 -3.56 4.39 4.27
CA PHE A 94 -3.14 5.08 5.48
C PHE A 94 -1.85 5.82 5.21
N GLU A 95 -1.89 7.14 5.37
CA GLU A 95 -0.75 8.05 5.25
C GLU A 95 -0.35 8.56 6.63
N PHE A 96 0.90 8.31 7.00
CA PHE A 96 1.47 8.71 8.28
C PHE A 96 2.26 10.01 8.09
N HIS A 97 1.59 11.10 8.39
CA HIS A 97 2.09 12.47 8.25
C HIS A 97 3.28 12.68 9.19
N LYS A 98 4.47 12.93 8.61
CA LYS A 98 5.78 13.06 9.27
C LYS A 98 6.43 11.72 9.59
N SER A 99 7.77 11.72 9.62
CA SER A 99 8.47 10.50 9.97
C SER A 99 8.14 9.96 11.36
N ILE A 100 7.67 8.72 11.34
CA ILE A 100 7.52 7.83 12.48
C ILE A 100 8.90 7.68 13.16
N PRO A 101 9.00 7.72 14.51
CA PRO A 101 10.26 7.44 15.21
C PRO A 101 10.84 6.08 14.80
N LYS A 102 12.16 6.00 14.54
CA LYS A 102 12.83 4.77 14.06
C LYS A 102 12.53 3.53 14.90
N LYS A 103 12.38 3.68 16.22
CA LYS A 103 12.01 2.59 17.15
C LYS A 103 10.62 1.99 16.91
N LEU A 104 9.75 2.66 16.16
CA LEU A 104 8.39 2.23 15.82
C LEU A 104 8.28 1.72 14.38
N TRP A 105 9.39 1.67 13.61
CA TRP A 105 9.33 1.20 12.23
C TRP A 105 8.95 -0.29 12.14
N SER A 106 9.47 -1.14 13.05
CA SER A 106 9.04 -2.56 13.12
C SER A 106 7.54 -2.67 13.35
N ALA A 107 7.02 -1.93 14.33
CA ALA A 107 5.61 -1.90 14.66
C ALA A 107 4.73 -1.38 13.50
N PHE A 108 5.28 -0.53 12.62
CA PHE A 108 4.61 -0.07 11.41
C PHE A 108 4.51 -1.18 10.33
N PHE A 109 5.54 -2.02 10.17
CA PHE A 109 5.47 -3.20 9.29
C PHE A 109 4.54 -4.26 9.85
N GLU A 110 4.57 -4.50 11.17
CA GLU A 110 3.62 -5.39 11.85
C GLU A 110 2.17 -4.90 11.66
N LEU A 111 1.93 -3.59 11.76
CA LEU A 111 0.63 -2.99 11.45
C LEU A 111 0.21 -3.29 10.00
N SER A 112 1.15 -3.17 9.04
CA SER A 112 0.88 -3.50 7.64
C SER A 112 0.50 -4.97 7.46
N ASP A 113 1.22 -5.90 8.08
CA ASP A 113 0.91 -7.34 7.99
C ASP A 113 -0.48 -7.64 8.56
N GLN A 114 -0.80 -7.03 9.70
CA GLN A 114 -2.10 -7.20 10.36
C GLN A 114 -3.25 -6.63 9.51
N ILE A 115 -3.04 -5.47 8.87
CA ILE A 115 -4.01 -4.92 7.91
C ILE A 115 -4.14 -5.86 6.70
N ALA A 116 -3.04 -6.40 6.17
CA ALA A 116 -3.06 -7.32 5.03
C ALA A 116 -3.80 -8.61 5.37
N GLU A 117 -3.64 -9.16 6.58
CA GLU A 117 -4.37 -10.33 7.07
C GLU A 117 -5.88 -10.08 7.11
N ALA A 118 -6.29 -8.89 7.56
CA ALA A 118 -7.70 -8.49 7.62
C ALA A 118 -8.28 -8.20 6.22
N ALA A 119 -7.53 -7.52 5.36
CA ALA A 119 -7.98 -7.01 4.07
C ALA A 119 -7.80 -8.00 2.90
N LYS A 120 -6.89 -8.97 3.05
CA LYS A 120 -6.48 -9.97 2.06
C LYS A 120 -6.26 -9.34 0.68
N PRO A 121 -5.37 -8.35 0.55
CA PRO A 121 -5.30 -7.53 -0.64
C PRO A 121 -4.88 -8.34 -1.87
N SER A 122 -5.52 -8.07 -3.01
CA SER A 122 -5.05 -8.57 -4.32
C SER A 122 -3.69 -7.97 -4.69
N TYR A 123 -3.52 -6.71 -4.32
CA TYR A 123 -2.28 -5.98 -4.41
C TYR A 123 -2.20 -4.96 -3.27
N GLY A 124 -1.06 -4.88 -2.60
CA GLY A 124 -0.83 -3.92 -1.52
C GLY A 124 0.62 -3.53 -1.42
N VAL A 125 0.90 -2.29 -1.02
CA VAL A 125 2.24 -1.72 -0.89
C VAL A 125 2.36 -1.01 0.44
N THR A 126 3.50 -1.21 1.10
CA THR A 126 3.93 -0.45 2.27
C THR A 126 5.28 0.17 1.99
N GLN A 127 5.37 1.49 2.16
CA GLN A 127 6.52 2.26 1.70
C GLN A 127 6.92 3.36 2.68
N ILE A 128 8.22 3.62 2.71
CA ILE A 128 8.86 4.76 3.35
C ILE A 128 9.28 5.75 2.26
N PHE A 129 8.85 7.00 2.34
CA PHE A 129 9.19 8.04 1.37
C PHE A 129 10.34 8.89 1.89
N TRP A 130 11.37 9.04 1.08
CA TRP A 130 12.53 9.87 1.38
C TRP A 130 12.42 11.19 0.61
N PRO A 131 13.06 12.26 1.09
CA PRO A 131 13.15 13.51 0.34
C PRO A 131 13.64 13.26 -1.08
N LEU A 132 12.85 13.71 -2.07
CA LEU A 132 13.19 13.64 -3.49
C LEU A 132 13.74 14.96 -4.00
N SER A 133 14.66 14.87 -4.95
CA SER A 133 15.04 16.00 -5.81
C SER A 133 13.98 16.19 -6.89
N TYR A 134 13.43 17.41 -6.99
CA TYR A 134 12.39 17.74 -7.95
C TYR A 134 12.60 19.15 -8.54
N PRO A 135 12.83 19.30 -9.86
CA PRO A 135 13.02 18.24 -10.85
C PRO A 135 14.28 17.39 -10.58
N TRP A 136 14.33 16.18 -11.13
CA TRP A 136 15.55 15.35 -11.04
C TRP A 136 16.60 15.84 -12.05
N ASN A 137 17.88 15.84 -11.67
CA ASN A 137 18.99 16.28 -12.53
C ASN A 137 19.94 15.13 -12.90
N THR A 138 19.82 13.99 -12.21
CA THR A 138 20.63 12.80 -12.44
C THR A 138 19.75 11.59 -12.70
N ASP A 139 20.30 10.57 -13.36
CA ASP A 139 19.62 9.29 -13.52
C ASP A 139 19.28 8.64 -12.18
N ARG A 140 20.10 8.82 -11.15
CA ARG A 140 19.83 8.24 -9.84
C ARG A 140 18.62 8.89 -9.17
N GLU A 141 18.50 10.21 -9.27
CA GLU A 141 17.30 10.94 -8.80
C GLU A 141 16.06 10.54 -9.61
N ARG A 142 16.19 10.33 -10.93
CA ARG A 142 15.10 9.79 -11.78
C ARG A 142 14.65 8.40 -11.33
N LEU A 143 15.58 7.51 -11.03
CA LEU A 143 15.27 6.15 -10.57
C LEU A 143 14.65 6.16 -9.17
N GLN A 144 15.10 7.04 -8.27
CA GLN A 144 14.49 7.22 -6.96
C GLN A 144 13.05 7.74 -7.07
N MET A 145 12.83 8.74 -7.93
CA MET A 145 11.48 9.24 -8.27
C MET A 145 10.59 8.10 -8.78
N TRP A 146 11.12 7.27 -9.67
CA TRP A 146 10.38 6.13 -10.20
C TRP A 146 9.99 5.12 -9.11
N MET A 147 10.93 4.75 -8.22
CA MET A 147 10.67 3.86 -7.10
C MET A 147 9.55 4.39 -6.20
N GLU A 148 9.60 5.67 -5.83
CA GLU A 148 8.61 6.26 -4.92
C GLU A 148 7.23 6.39 -5.58
N ILE A 149 7.15 6.90 -6.81
CA ILE A 149 5.87 7.01 -7.54
C ILE A 149 5.24 5.62 -7.77
N SER A 150 6.05 4.61 -8.11
CA SER A 150 5.57 3.23 -8.32
C SER A 150 5.03 2.59 -7.04
N SER A 151 5.52 3.05 -5.89
CA SER A 151 5.08 2.57 -4.57
C SER A 151 3.79 3.23 -4.09
N GLN A 152 3.18 4.12 -4.90
CA GLN A 152 1.90 4.77 -4.63
C GLN A 152 0.83 4.29 -5.62
N PRO A 153 0.30 3.08 -5.45
CA PRO A 153 -0.72 2.56 -6.35
C PRO A 153 -2.09 3.15 -6.02
N ILE A 154 -2.24 4.47 -6.12
CA ILE A 154 -3.54 5.14 -5.97
C ILE A 154 -4.51 4.72 -7.10
N PRO A 155 -5.84 4.76 -6.89
CA PRO A 155 -6.80 4.18 -7.83
C PRO A 155 -6.69 4.69 -9.27
N VAL A 156 -6.44 5.99 -9.44
CA VAL A 156 -6.28 6.62 -10.76
C VAL A 156 -5.04 6.14 -11.52
N ARG A 157 -4.05 5.57 -10.83
CA ARG A 157 -2.86 5.00 -11.45
C ARG A 157 -2.96 3.48 -11.57
N PHE A 158 -3.36 2.77 -10.51
CA PHE A 158 -3.38 1.31 -10.51
C PHE A 158 -4.49 0.73 -11.39
N LEU A 159 -5.74 1.17 -11.24
CA LEU A 159 -6.86 0.55 -11.96
C LEU A 159 -6.68 0.55 -13.50
N PRO A 160 -6.22 1.64 -14.14
CA PRO A 160 -5.98 1.61 -15.58
C PRO A 160 -4.68 0.90 -16.01
N ASN A 161 -3.71 0.69 -15.12
CA ASN A 161 -2.35 0.28 -15.50
C ASN A 161 -1.86 -1.05 -14.90
N GLY A 162 -2.48 -1.54 -13.82
CA GLY A 162 -2.00 -2.67 -13.04
C GLY A 162 -0.95 -2.29 -12.00
N PRO A 163 -0.25 -3.29 -11.41
CA PRO A 163 0.84 -3.06 -10.46
C PRO A 163 1.89 -2.10 -11.04
N LEU A 164 2.22 -1.01 -10.34
CA LEU A 164 3.13 0.01 -10.86
C LEU A 164 4.61 -0.31 -10.59
N GLY A 165 4.88 -1.08 -9.54
CA GLY A 165 6.21 -1.49 -9.09
C GLY A 165 6.08 -2.24 -7.76
N ILE A 166 7.17 -2.38 -7.03
CA ILE A 166 7.15 -2.86 -5.65
C ILE A 166 7.47 -1.70 -4.70
N GLY A 167 6.96 -1.75 -3.47
CA GLY A 167 7.48 -0.92 -2.37
C GLY A 167 8.37 -1.72 -1.43
N ALA A 168 8.80 -1.10 -0.34
CA ALA A 168 9.62 -1.72 0.70
C ALA A 168 9.07 -3.08 1.15
N ARG A 169 7.73 -3.17 1.24
CA ARG A 169 6.96 -4.39 1.34
C ARG A 169 5.81 -4.36 0.33
N THR A 170 5.57 -5.49 -0.34
CA THR A 170 4.48 -5.64 -1.32
C THR A 170 3.73 -6.95 -1.12
N TYR A 171 2.41 -6.91 -1.20
CA TYR A 171 1.54 -8.09 -1.12
C TYR A 171 0.91 -8.39 -2.48
N PHE A 172 0.88 -9.65 -2.86
CA PHE A 172 0.24 -10.15 -4.09
C PHE A 172 -0.72 -11.30 -3.77
N SER A 173 -1.93 -11.28 -4.34
CA SER A 173 -2.85 -12.40 -4.26
C SER A 173 -3.93 -12.42 -5.34
N GLY A 174 -4.78 -13.46 -5.31
CA GLY A 174 -5.96 -13.60 -6.14
C GLY A 174 -5.64 -13.46 -7.63
N HIS A 175 -6.47 -12.69 -8.34
CA HIS A 175 -6.31 -12.49 -9.78
C HIS A 175 -4.92 -11.97 -10.21
N ILE A 176 -4.20 -11.23 -9.35
CA ILE A 176 -2.84 -10.78 -9.68
C ILE A 176 -1.87 -11.97 -9.73
N LEU A 177 -1.94 -12.88 -8.76
CA LEU A 177 -1.15 -14.12 -8.77
C LEU A 177 -1.60 -15.10 -9.86
N GLU A 178 -2.84 -15.03 -10.32
CA GLU A 178 -3.31 -15.85 -11.43
C GLU A 178 -2.80 -15.31 -12.79
N MET A 179 -2.70 -13.99 -12.93
CA MET A 179 -2.15 -13.34 -14.13
C MET A 179 -0.65 -13.52 -14.26
N PHE A 180 0.07 -13.53 -13.14
CA PHE A 180 1.53 -13.60 -13.11
C PHE A 180 1.97 -14.86 -12.38
N ASP A 181 2.81 -15.67 -13.02
CA ASP A 181 3.30 -16.93 -12.48
C ASP A 181 3.79 -16.80 -11.01
N LYS A 182 3.12 -17.52 -10.10
CA LYS A 182 3.47 -17.53 -8.67
C LYS A 182 4.93 -17.92 -8.47
N GLU A 183 5.44 -18.88 -9.24
CA GLU A 183 6.83 -19.35 -9.13
C GLU A 183 7.83 -18.25 -9.50
N LEU A 184 7.52 -17.42 -10.51
CA LEU A 184 8.31 -16.24 -10.84
C LEU A 184 8.39 -15.29 -9.63
N LEU A 185 7.25 -14.93 -9.03
CA LEU A 185 7.23 -13.99 -7.92
C LEU A 185 7.99 -14.54 -6.70
N GLN A 186 7.86 -15.83 -6.42
CA GLN A 186 8.60 -16.52 -5.35
C GLN A 186 10.12 -16.51 -5.54
N ASN A 187 10.59 -16.52 -6.78
CA ASN A 187 12.00 -16.52 -7.14
C ASN A 187 12.58 -15.12 -7.37
N SER A 188 11.82 -14.07 -7.04
CA SER A 188 12.33 -12.69 -7.08
C SER A 188 13.59 -12.55 -6.21
N PRO A 189 14.58 -11.71 -6.60
CA PRO A 189 15.78 -11.43 -5.80
C PRO A 189 15.45 -10.52 -4.61
N ALA A 190 14.55 -10.98 -3.76
CA ALA A 190 13.93 -10.31 -2.63
C ALA A 190 13.69 -11.34 -1.51
N VAL A 191 13.15 -10.90 -0.38
CA VAL A 191 12.71 -11.78 0.69
C VAL A 191 11.23 -12.06 0.49
N VAL A 192 10.91 -13.28 0.08
CA VAL A 192 9.54 -13.67 -0.23
C VAL A 192 9.01 -14.66 0.81
N SER A 193 7.81 -14.42 1.32
CA SER A 193 7.08 -15.31 2.21
C SER A 193 5.68 -15.61 1.68
N GLU A 194 5.20 -16.83 1.92
CA GLU A 194 3.80 -17.18 1.71
C GLU A 194 2.96 -16.75 2.91
N LEU A 195 1.73 -16.34 2.65
CA LEU A 195 0.77 -15.88 3.64
C LEU A 195 -0.32 -16.94 3.83
N ASP A 196 -0.85 -17.07 5.04
CA ASP A 196 -1.82 -18.11 5.41
C ASP A 196 -3.12 -18.05 4.58
N TRP A 197 -3.44 -16.86 4.05
CA TRP A 197 -4.59 -16.61 3.18
C TRP A 197 -4.28 -16.79 1.68
N GLY A 198 -3.13 -17.37 1.34
CA GLY A 198 -2.75 -17.76 -0.03
C GLY A 198 -2.04 -16.67 -0.84
N GLY A 199 -1.74 -15.53 -0.25
CA GLY A 199 -0.95 -14.46 -0.85
C GLY A 199 0.57 -14.66 -0.74
N LEU A 200 1.33 -13.78 -1.39
CA LEU A 200 2.77 -13.61 -1.22
C LEU A 200 3.05 -12.24 -0.59
N CYS A 201 3.99 -12.19 0.34
CA CYS A 201 4.61 -10.95 0.79
C CYS A 201 6.05 -10.90 0.25
N ILE A 202 6.40 -9.78 -0.37
CA ILE A 202 7.73 -9.52 -0.93
C ILE A 202 8.31 -8.30 -0.22
N ASP A 203 9.33 -8.52 0.60
CA ASP A 203 10.17 -7.48 1.18
C ASP A 203 11.41 -7.30 0.29
N ILE A 204 11.72 -6.05 -0.12
CA ILE A 204 12.86 -5.78 -1.04
C ILE A 204 14.19 -6.30 -0.46
N LEU A 205 14.31 -6.36 0.86
CA LEU A 205 15.43 -6.96 1.58
C LEU A 205 15.00 -7.38 2.99
N ASN A 206 15.83 -8.11 3.74
CA ASN A 206 15.49 -8.64 5.07
C ASN A 206 15.08 -7.58 6.11
N ASN A 207 15.56 -6.34 5.98
CA ASN A 207 15.21 -5.26 6.89
C ASN A 207 15.12 -3.93 6.11
N PRO A 208 14.04 -3.72 5.32
CA PRO A 208 13.91 -2.53 4.48
C PRO A 208 13.95 -1.24 5.30
N LEU A 209 13.40 -1.32 6.51
CA LEU A 209 13.39 -0.26 7.53
C LEU A 209 14.79 0.04 8.10
N GLY A 210 15.74 -0.87 8.02
CA GLY A 210 17.10 -0.65 8.53
C GLY A 210 17.98 0.15 7.58
N SER A 211 17.63 0.13 6.29
CA SER A 211 18.48 0.54 5.19
C SER A 211 18.35 2.02 4.82
N ASP A 212 19.42 2.55 4.27
CA ASP A 212 19.40 3.85 3.61
C ASP A 212 18.71 3.79 2.24
N SER A 213 18.38 4.97 1.70
CA SER A 213 17.66 5.11 0.43
C SER A 213 18.42 4.53 -0.77
N ASP A 214 19.75 4.58 -0.76
CA ASP A 214 20.57 4.08 -1.87
C ASP A 214 20.55 2.56 -1.91
N THR A 215 20.71 1.92 -0.74
CA THR A 215 20.58 0.47 -0.60
C THR A 215 19.18 0.00 -0.98
N LEU A 216 18.12 0.72 -0.59
CA LEU A 216 16.75 0.40 -0.98
C LEU A 216 16.57 0.45 -2.50
N LEU A 217 17.05 1.54 -3.14
CA LEU A 217 16.94 1.72 -4.58
C LEU A 217 17.69 0.64 -5.36
N ASP A 218 18.91 0.31 -4.96
CA ASP A 218 19.73 -0.68 -5.67
C ASP A 218 19.10 -2.09 -5.61
N ASN A 219 18.50 -2.47 -4.48
CA ASN A 219 17.77 -3.74 -4.37
C ASN A 219 16.43 -3.69 -5.12
N TRP A 220 15.71 -2.57 -5.05
CA TRP A 220 14.49 -2.35 -5.83
C TRP A 220 14.74 -2.55 -7.33
N LEU A 221 15.82 -1.98 -7.86
CA LEU A 221 16.21 -2.13 -9.27
C LEU A 221 16.50 -3.58 -9.65
N GLN A 222 17.09 -4.38 -8.75
CA GLN A 222 17.33 -5.80 -9.00
C GLN A 222 16.02 -6.57 -9.15
N VAL A 223 15.05 -6.32 -8.28
CA VAL A 223 13.74 -6.98 -8.36
C VAL A 223 12.98 -6.51 -9.60
N MET A 224 12.94 -5.21 -9.88
CA MET A 224 12.26 -4.69 -11.06
C MET A 224 12.86 -5.24 -12.36
N LYS A 225 14.19 -5.34 -12.45
CA LYS A 225 14.88 -5.96 -13.59
C LYS A 225 14.57 -7.45 -13.73
N TYR A 226 14.42 -8.16 -12.61
CA TYR A 226 14.04 -9.58 -12.64
C TYR A 226 12.60 -9.79 -13.15
N LEU A 227 11.67 -8.91 -12.77
CA LEU A 227 10.26 -8.99 -13.15
C LEU A 227 9.95 -8.42 -14.55
N GLU A 228 10.84 -7.60 -15.12
CA GLU A 228 10.68 -6.95 -16.41
C GLU A 228 10.35 -7.91 -17.57
N PRO A 229 11.05 -9.06 -17.76
CA PRO A 229 10.78 -9.96 -18.89
C PRO A 229 9.37 -10.57 -18.87
N ALA A 230 8.81 -10.76 -17.68
CA ALA A 230 7.45 -11.27 -17.48
C ALA A 230 6.38 -10.16 -17.55
N GLN A 231 6.79 -8.90 -17.71
CA GLN A 231 5.91 -7.74 -17.81
C GLN A 231 4.91 -7.64 -16.66
N VAL A 232 5.33 -7.97 -15.42
CA VAL A 232 4.47 -7.92 -14.23
C VAL A 232 3.97 -6.50 -13.95
N MET A 233 4.85 -5.52 -14.14
CA MET A 233 4.60 -4.13 -13.79
C MET A 233 4.08 -3.32 -14.99
N ALA A 234 3.40 -2.23 -14.68
CA ALA A 234 3.03 -1.21 -15.65
C ALA A 234 4.28 -0.60 -16.30
N ILE A 235 4.14 -0.17 -17.55
CA ILE A 235 5.25 0.37 -18.34
C ILE A 235 5.37 1.87 -18.04
N PRO A 236 6.49 2.33 -17.45
CA PRO A 236 6.69 3.73 -17.11
C PRO A 236 7.01 4.58 -18.35
N SER A 237 6.59 5.84 -18.32
CA SER A 237 6.99 6.89 -19.25
C SER A 237 7.36 8.13 -18.44
N PHE A 238 8.54 8.68 -18.70
CA PHE A 238 9.08 9.82 -17.94
C PHE A 238 8.74 11.12 -18.67
N ASP A 239 8.27 12.11 -17.92
CA ASP A 239 7.88 13.41 -18.47
C ASP A 239 9.12 14.22 -18.89
N GLU A 240 9.00 14.98 -19.99
CA GLU A 240 10.12 15.76 -20.56
C GLU A 240 10.63 16.86 -19.62
N ASP A 241 9.75 17.37 -18.76
CA ASP A 241 10.05 18.40 -17.75
C ASP A 241 10.76 17.85 -16.51
N GLN A 242 11.04 16.55 -16.49
CA GLN A 242 11.74 15.86 -15.40
C GLN A 242 11.00 15.95 -14.06
N MET A 243 9.67 15.95 -14.13
CA MET A 243 8.78 16.15 -12.99
C MET A 243 7.78 15.02 -12.78
N GLY A 244 7.66 14.04 -13.68
CA GLY A 244 6.67 12.98 -13.48
C GLY A 244 6.98 11.67 -14.16
N VAL A 245 6.30 10.64 -13.66
CA VAL A 245 6.26 9.33 -14.27
C VAL A 245 4.80 8.98 -14.50
N THR A 246 4.45 8.79 -15.76
CA THR A 246 3.16 8.27 -16.20
C THR A 246 3.30 6.78 -16.50
N TYR A 247 2.18 6.06 -16.55
CA TYR A 247 2.18 4.61 -16.75
C TYR A 247 1.19 4.22 -17.84
N SER A 248 1.50 3.10 -18.49
CA SER A 248 0.58 2.39 -19.38
C SER A 248 0.47 0.92 -18.96
N PRO A 249 -0.69 0.27 -19.19
CA PRO A 249 -0.86 -1.12 -18.79
C PRO A 249 0.03 -2.06 -19.61
N ASN A 250 0.53 -3.11 -18.95
CA ASN A 250 1.15 -4.25 -19.63
C ASN A 250 0.11 -5.08 -20.40
N ILE A 251 0.57 -6.07 -21.16
CA ILE A 251 -0.30 -6.87 -22.03
C ILE A 251 -1.34 -7.66 -21.21
N ALA A 252 -0.91 -8.33 -20.13
CA ALA A 252 -1.81 -9.10 -19.28
C ALA A 252 -2.92 -8.22 -18.68
N TRP A 253 -2.57 -7.02 -18.20
CA TRP A 253 -3.53 -6.07 -17.65
C TRP A 253 -4.50 -5.53 -18.71
N LYS A 254 -4.00 -5.25 -19.93
CA LYS A 254 -4.87 -4.85 -21.05
C LYS A 254 -5.92 -5.91 -21.37
N ASP A 255 -5.58 -7.18 -21.26
CA ASP A 255 -6.51 -8.26 -21.54
C ASP A 255 -7.49 -8.46 -20.38
N TYR A 256 -7.03 -8.34 -19.13
CA TYR A 256 -7.89 -8.30 -17.94
C TYR A 256 -8.91 -7.15 -17.99
N LEU A 257 -8.54 -5.96 -18.47
CA LEU A 257 -9.47 -4.83 -18.61
C LEU A 257 -10.53 -5.02 -19.70
N LYS A 258 -10.36 -5.99 -20.61
CA LYS A 258 -11.34 -6.30 -21.67
C LYS A 258 -12.29 -7.42 -21.31
N SER A 259 -11.93 -8.28 -20.36
CA SER A 259 -12.75 -9.40 -19.87
C SER A 259 -13.84 -8.92 -18.93
#